data_AF-A0A847GYT4-F1
#
_entry.id   AF-A0A847GYT4-F1
#
_cell.length_a   1.000
_cell.length_b   1.000
_cell.length_c   1.000
_cell.angle_alpha   90.00
_cell.angle_beta   90.00
_cell.angle_gamma   90.00
#
_symmetry.space_group_name_H-M   'P 1'
#
loop_
_entity.id
_entity.type
_entity.pdbx_description
1 polymer ?
#
loop_
_entity_poly.entity_id
_entity_poly.type
_entity_poly.pdbx_seq_one_letter_code
_entity_poly.pdbx_strand_id
1 'polypeptide(L)'
;MKQHRRDQGAADGTRHPDDQQLTFRGQQIHLPCFGITVHLDQECSPDSPGLGSITSQLKAPGRGTLVRKFNAAIDGLEALILAHACAGVDITSPAYIEGIETAVDAIGNHL
;
A
#
# COMPACT_ATOMS: atom_id res chain seq x y z
N MET A 1 -2.03 -10.76 72.14
CA MET A 1 -1.14 -11.94 72.19
C MET A 1 -1.39 -12.78 70.94
N LYS A 2 -0.33 -12.99 70.15
CA LYS A 2 -0.01 -14.02 69.13
C LYS A 2 -1.20 -14.84 68.58
N GLN A 3 -1.36 -14.97 67.26
CA GLN A 3 -0.52 -15.90 66.47
C GLN A 3 -0.35 -15.52 64.99
N HIS A 4 0.87 -15.77 64.53
CA HIS A 4 1.42 -15.78 63.17
C HIS A 4 1.20 -17.16 62.50
N ARG A 5 0.87 -17.17 61.19
CA ARG A 5 1.42 -18.03 60.11
C ARG A 5 1.12 -17.29 58.78
N ARG A 6 2.10 -16.67 58.09
CA ARG A 6 2.95 -17.20 57.01
C ARG A 6 2.25 -18.23 56.10
N ASP A 7 1.96 -17.87 54.84
CA ASP A 7 2.80 -18.24 53.68
C ASP A 7 2.29 -17.63 52.34
N GLN A 8 3.27 -17.21 51.52
CA GLN A 8 3.43 -17.38 50.05
C GLN A 8 2.18 -17.18 49.16
N GLY A 9 2.12 -16.24 48.21
CA GLY A 9 3.07 -16.08 47.10
C GLY A 9 2.50 -16.75 45.84
N ALA A 10 1.78 -16.01 44.99
CA ALA A 10 1.57 -16.34 43.58
C ALA A 10 1.00 -15.10 42.85
N ALA A 11 1.89 -14.38 42.16
CA ALA A 11 1.49 -13.48 41.10
C ALA A 11 1.00 -14.35 39.94
N ASP A 12 -0.31 -14.59 39.87
CA ASP A 12 -0.89 -15.30 38.74
C ASP A 12 -1.11 -14.31 37.60
N GLY A 13 -0.04 -14.16 36.82
CA GLY A 13 -0.05 -13.48 35.53
C GLY A 13 -0.92 -14.25 34.55
N THR A 14 -2.22 -14.01 34.60
CA THR A 14 -3.13 -14.41 33.52
C THR A 14 -2.90 -13.48 32.34
N ARG A 15 -1.87 -13.80 31.54
CA ARG A 15 -1.68 -13.20 30.22
C ARG A 15 -2.87 -13.61 29.37
N HIS A 16 -3.68 -12.64 28.95
CA HIS A 16 -4.65 -12.82 27.88
C HIS A 16 -3.91 -13.36 26.63
N PRO A 17 -4.39 -14.44 25.99
CA PRO A 17 -3.75 -15.00 24.81
C PRO A 17 -4.06 -14.25 23.49
N ASP A 18 -4.72 -13.08 23.55
CA ASP A 18 -5.26 -12.42 22.36
C ASP A 18 -4.41 -11.26 21.80
N ASP A 19 -3.24 -10.98 22.40
CA ASP A 19 -2.25 -10.04 21.84
C ASP A 19 -1.36 -10.72 20.78
N GLN A 20 -1.97 -11.45 19.85
CA GLN A 20 -1.32 -11.67 18.55
C GLN A 20 -1.41 -10.38 17.77
N GLN A 21 -0.50 -9.47 18.11
CA GLN A 21 -0.10 -8.37 17.24
C GLN A 21 0.38 -9.00 15.93
N LEU A 22 -0.56 -9.18 14.99
CA LEU A 22 -0.30 -9.49 13.60
C LEU A 22 0.60 -8.36 13.10
N THR A 23 1.89 -8.61 13.13
CA THR A 23 2.93 -7.73 12.61
C THR A 23 2.83 -7.79 11.09
N PHE A 24 1.83 -7.09 10.56
CA PHE A 24 1.65 -6.94 9.15
C PHE A 24 2.85 -6.15 8.62
N ARG A 25 3.80 -6.84 7.98
CA ARG A 25 4.94 -6.22 7.33
C ARG A 25 4.42 -5.70 5.99
N GLY A 26 4.31 -4.39 5.87
CA GLY A 26 3.86 -3.76 4.63
C GLY A 26 4.56 -4.35 3.40
N GLN A 27 3.78 -4.62 2.34
CA GLN A 27 4.27 -5.22 1.11
C GLN A 27 4.72 -4.11 0.15
N GLN A 28 5.88 -4.29 -0.48
CA GLN A 28 6.36 -3.42 -1.54
C GLN A 28 6.34 -4.15 -2.87
N ILE A 29 5.70 -3.54 -3.87
CA ILE A 29 5.55 -4.09 -5.23
C ILE A 29 6.29 -3.17 -6.18
N HIS A 30 7.28 -3.70 -6.88
CA HIS A 30 8.03 -2.99 -7.92
C HIS A 30 7.55 -3.43 -9.28
N LEU A 31 7.09 -2.48 -10.09
CA LEU A 31 6.73 -2.75 -11.48
C LEU A 31 7.96 -2.52 -12.38
N PRO A 32 8.12 -3.31 -13.46
CA PRO A 32 9.26 -3.19 -14.36
C PRO A 32 9.16 -1.99 -15.33
N CYS A 33 8.19 -1.08 -15.14
CA CYS A 33 7.98 0.09 -15.98
C CYS A 33 7.93 1.38 -15.13
N PHE A 34 8.42 2.47 -15.73
CA PHE A 34 8.33 3.86 -15.23
C PHE A 34 8.76 4.11 -13.77
N GLY A 35 9.60 3.23 -13.21
CA GLY A 35 10.04 3.31 -11.82
C GLY A 35 8.89 3.23 -10.80
N ILE A 36 7.76 2.60 -11.16
CA ILE A 36 6.59 2.53 -10.29
C ILE A 36 6.87 1.58 -9.12
N THR A 37 6.60 2.08 -7.92
CA THR A 37 6.66 1.32 -6.67
C THR A 37 5.40 1.58 -5.86
N VAL A 38 4.69 0.50 -5.51
CA VAL A 38 3.52 0.53 -4.64
C VAL A 38 3.89 -0.03 -3.28
N HIS A 39 3.52 0.68 -2.22
CA HIS A 39 3.64 0.25 -0.83
C HIS A 39 2.24 -0.02 -0.29
N LEU A 40 1.99 -1.22 0.21
CA LEU A 40 0.75 -1.61 0.88
C LEU A 40 1.01 -1.71 2.38
N ASP A 41 0.35 -0.87 3.16
CA ASP A 41 0.44 -0.83 4.62
C ASP A 41 -0.43 -1.91 5.27
N GLN A 42 -1.50 -2.32 4.56
CA GLN A 42 -2.45 -3.34 4.97
C GLN A 42 -2.85 -4.19 3.75
N GLU A 43 -2.89 -5.51 3.91
CA GLU A 43 -3.47 -6.40 2.90
C GLU A 43 -4.97 -6.12 2.71
N CYS A 44 -5.43 -6.31 1.47
CA CYS A 44 -6.86 -6.32 1.18
C CYS A 44 -7.54 -7.46 1.95
N SER A 45 -8.64 -7.17 2.64
CA SER A 45 -9.50 -8.17 3.26
C SER A 45 -10.94 -8.02 2.76
N PRO A 46 -11.82 -9.01 2.99
CA PRO A 46 -13.22 -8.92 2.57
C PRO A 46 -13.96 -7.71 3.16
N ASP A 47 -13.54 -7.24 4.33
CA ASP A 47 -14.21 -6.18 5.09
C ASP A 47 -13.49 -4.82 4.95
N SER A 48 -12.32 -4.76 4.31
CA SER A 48 -11.53 -3.54 4.20
C SER A 48 -10.57 -3.55 3.01
N PRO A 49 -10.62 -2.54 2.11
CA PRO A 49 -9.59 -2.39 1.08
C PRO A 49 -8.23 -2.12 1.74
N GLY A 50 -7.16 -2.60 1.11
CA GLY A 50 -5.80 -2.28 1.55
C GLY A 50 -5.55 -0.76 1.56
N LEU A 51 -4.63 -0.32 2.41
CA LEU A 51 -4.13 1.05 2.41
C LEU A 51 -2.72 1.05 1.85
N GLY A 52 -2.32 2.14 1.21
CA GLY A 52 -1.00 2.22 0.62
C GLY A 52 -0.65 3.55 -0.01
N SER A 53 0.53 3.57 -0.63
CA SER A 53 1.06 4.71 -1.37
C SER A 53 1.74 4.24 -2.65
N ILE A 54 1.86 5.15 -3.63
CA ILE A 54 2.52 4.90 -4.91
C ILE A 54 3.55 6.00 -5.18
N THR A 55 4.69 5.60 -5.73
CA THR A 55 5.71 6.52 -6.27
C THR A 55 6.07 6.09 -7.68
N SER A 56 6.46 7.03 -8.53
CA SER A 56 6.86 6.76 -9.91
C SER A 56 7.78 7.85 -10.48
N GLN A 57 8.26 7.62 -11.71
CA GLN A 57 9.00 8.60 -12.51
C GLN A 57 8.18 9.11 -13.71
N LEU A 58 6.85 8.94 -13.69
CA LEU A 58 5.98 9.26 -14.83
C LEU A 58 5.79 10.76 -15.08
N LYS A 59 5.83 11.58 -14.03
CA LYS A 59 5.51 13.01 -14.13
C LYS A 59 6.57 13.79 -14.89
N ALA A 60 6.14 14.63 -15.82
CA ALA A 60 7.02 15.49 -16.57
C ALA A 60 7.53 16.67 -15.71
N PRO A 61 8.83 16.98 -15.75
CA PRO A 61 9.37 18.16 -15.07
C PRO A 61 8.96 19.45 -15.80
N GLY A 62 9.02 20.58 -15.09
CA GLY A 62 8.83 21.90 -15.66
C GLY A 62 7.52 22.57 -15.28
N ARG A 63 7.16 23.62 -16.03
CA ARG A 63 5.99 24.47 -15.77
C ARG A 63 5.26 24.77 -17.08
N GLY A 64 3.94 24.86 -17.02
CA GLY A 64 3.12 25.20 -18.18
C GLY A 64 1.77 24.49 -18.14
N THR A 65 0.82 24.94 -18.96
CA THR A 65 -0.52 24.34 -18.99
C THR A 65 -0.48 22.90 -19.47
N LEU A 66 0.33 22.59 -20.49
CA LEU A 66 0.48 21.23 -21.03
C LEU A 66 1.08 20.28 -19.99
N VAL A 67 2.19 20.68 -19.35
CA VAL A 67 2.83 19.91 -18.25
C VAL A 67 1.86 19.66 -17.11
N ARG A 68 1.06 20.65 -16.70
CA ARG A 68 0.05 20.48 -15.65
C ARG A 68 -1.05 19.50 -16.04
N LYS A 69 -1.55 19.56 -17.28
CA LYS A 69 -2.56 18.62 -17.76
C LYS A 69 -2.02 17.20 -17.84
N PHE A 70 -0.80 17.04 -18.33
CA PHE A 70 -0.11 15.76 -18.38
C PHE A 70 0.06 15.17 -16.97
N ASN A 71 0.64 15.94 -16.05
CA ASN A 71 0.83 15.47 -14.68
C ASN A 71 -0.48 15.16 -13.96
N ALA A 72 -1.57 15.90 -14.22
CA ALA A 72 -2.88 15.59 -13.67
C ALA A 72 -3.47 14.28 -14.23
N ALA A 73 -3.24 13.97 -15.50
CA ALA A 73 -3.64 12.69 -16.08
C ALA A 73 -2.81 11.53 -15.47
N ILE A 74 -1.50 11.75 -15.27
CA ILE A 74 -0.63 10.80 -14.57
C ILE A 74 -1.06 10.60 -13.11
N ASP A 75 -1.44 11.66 -12.38
CA ASP A 75 -1.99 11.55 -11.01
C ASP A 75 -3.20 10.59 -10.99
N GLY A 76 -4.10 10.71 -11.97
CA GLY A 76 -5.25 9.82 -12.11
C GLY A 76 -4.85 8.36 -12.38
N LEU A 77 -3.87 8.13 -13.26
CA LEU A 77 -3.36 6.80 -13.56
C LEU A 77 -2.68 6.15 -12.33
N GLU A 78 -1.84 6.91 -11.63
CA GLU A 78 -1.19 6.46 -10.38
C GLU A 78 -2.22 6.08 -9.32
N ALA A 79 -3.26 6.91 -9.13
CA ALA A 79 -4.34 6.64 -8.19
C ALA A 79 -5.11 5.36 -8.54
N LEU A 80 -5.35 5.10 -9.83
CA LEU A 80 -6.02 3.88 -10.29
C LEU A 80 -5.16 2.63 -10.03
N ILE A 81 -3.86 2.69 -10.32
CA ILE A 81 -2.91 1.59 -10.05
C ILE A 81 -2.89 1.26 -8.55
N LEU A 82 -2.79 2.29 -7.71
CA LEU A 82 -2.84 2.12 -6.25
C LEU A 82 -4.16 1.51 -5.80
N ALA A 83 -5.29 2.02 -6.28
CA ALA A 83 -6.61 1.50 -5.92
C ALA A 83 -6.77 0.02 -6.29
N HIS A 84 -6.28 -0.39 -7.46
CA HIS A 84 -6.28 -1.78 -7.88
C HIS A 84 -5.39 -2.67 -7.01
N ALA A 85 -4.18 -2.21 -6.66
CA ALA A 85 -3.31 -2.94 -5.74
C ALA A 85 -3.98 -3.11 -4.36
N CYS A 86 -4.57 -2.04 -3.83
CA CYS A 86 -5.35 -2.05 -2.58
C CYS A 86 -6.57 -2.96 -2.63
N ALA A 87 -7.17 -3.16 -3.81
CA ALA A 87 -8.29 -4.07 -4.04
C ALA A 87 -7.87 -5.52 -4.31
N GLY A 88 -6.58 -5.84 -4.27
CA GLY A 88 -6.05 -7.18 -4.52
C GLY A 88 -5.98 -7.57 -6.01
N VAL A 89 -6.07 -6.61 -6.93
CA VAL A 89 -5.79 -6.85 -8.36
C VAL A 89 -4.29 -7.10 -8.54
N ASP A 90 -3.93 -8.13 -9.31
CA ASP A 90 -2.54 -8.40 -9.64
C ASP A 90 -1.99 -7.38 -10.66
N ILE A 91 -1.40 -6.31 -10.12
CA ILE A 91 -0.73 -5.26 -10.88
C ILE A 91 0.62 -5.68 -11.47
N THR A 92 1.12 -6.87 -11.13
CA THR A 92 2.38 -7.42 -11.66
C THR A 92 2.20 -8.27 -12.90
N SER A 93 0.95 -8.57 -13.25
CA SER A 93 0.63 -9.36 -14.44
C SER A 93 1.10 -8.66 -15.72
N PRO A 94 1.62 -9.40 -16.72
CA PRO A 94 2.11 -8.81 -17.98
C PRO A 94 1.07 -7.94 -18.69
N ALA A 95 -0.20 -8.36 -18.70
CA ALA A 95 -1.27 -7.62 -19.34
C ALA A 95 -1.59 -6.30 -18.63
N TYR A 96 -1.45 -6.25 -17.30
CA TYR A 96 -1.64 -5.01 -16.53
C TYR A 96 -0.50 -4.02 -16.83
N ILE A 97 0.73 -4.52 -16.90
CA ILE A 97 1.92 -3.72 -17.23
C ILE A 97 1.78 -3.12 -18.64
N GLU A 98 1.40 -3.91 -19.64
CA GLU A 98 1.13 -3.42 -21.01
C GLU A 98 0.03 -2.35 -21.02
N GLY A 99 -1.00 -2.54 -20.19
CA GLY A 99 -2.07 -1.55 -20.00
C GLY A 99 -1.56 -0.21 -19.45
N ILE A 100 -0.63 -0.23 -18.48
CA ILE A 100 0.01 0.99 -17.96
C ILE A 100 0.80 1.69 -19.08
N GLU A 101 1.65 0.96 -19.80
CA GLU A 101 2.46 1.51 -20.90
C GLU A 101 1.58 2.14 -21.97
N THR A 102 0.52 1.45 -22.38
CA THR A 102 -0.46 1.93 -23.36
C THR A 102 -1.18 3.19 -22.86
N ALA A 103 -1.55 3.25 -21.58
CA ALA A 103 -2.22 4.41 -21.00
C ALA A 103 -1.30 5.64 -20.97
N VAL A 104 -0.02 5.47 -20.62
CA VAL A 104 0.98 6.54 -20.63
C VAL A 104 1.18 7.09 -22.03
N ASP A 105 1.33 6.22 -23.03
CA ASP A 105 1.44 6.61 -24.44
C ASP A 105 0.20 7.36 -24.91
N ALA A 106 -1.00 6.87 -24.56
CA ALA A 106 -2.24 7.54 -24.91
C ALA A 106 -2.36 8.93 -24.28
N ILE A 107 -2.00 9.08 -22.99
CA ILE A 107 -1.99 10.38 -22.30
C ILE A 107 -1.04 11.36 -23.00
N GLY A 108 0.17 10.91 -23.35
CA GLY A 108 1.15 11.75 -24.05
C GLY A 108 0.70 12.21 -25.44
N ASN A 109 -0.04 11.36 -26.16
CA ASN A 109 -0.46 11.64 -27.53
C ASN A 109 -1.75 12.48 -27.65
N HIS A 110 -2.53 12.64 -26.57
CA HIS A 110 -3.86 13.27 -26.62
C HIS A 110 -4.00 14.57 -25.80
N LEU A 111 -2.88 15.17 -25.34
CA LEU A 111 -2.87 16.38 -24.51
C LEU A 111 -2.30 17.62 -25.20
#